data_AF-A0A1J1HUI7-F1
#
_entry.id   AF-A0A1J1HUI7-F1
#
_cell.length_a   1.000
_cell.length_b   1.000
_cell.length_c   1.000
_cell.angle_alpha   90.00
_cell.angle_beta   90.00
_cell.angle_gamma   90.00
#
_symmetry.space_group_name_H-M   'P 1'
#
loop_
_entity.id
_entity.type
_entity.pdbx_description
1 polymer ?
#
loop_
_entity_poly.entity_id
_entity_poly.type
_entity_poly.pdbx_seq_one_letter_code
_entity_poly.pdbx_strand_id
1 'polypeptide(L)'
;MNLKVDLIRKVYKFSIEYDLSVKHQNRFRSLSNAKDLEVCTFLNGTLRKHNTILKWMFSIVEPMTPKGFFHPCPYYGIVEMNNIVPAFSSNSLKLFLVGTYKIKVKLYNADDDNIATIRATGEANNIKD
;
A
#
# COMPACT_ATOMS: atom_id res chain seq x y z
N MET A 1 -13.54 3.19 2.89
CA MET A 1 -13.19 1.78 2.64
C MET A 1 -12.94 1.10 3.98
N ASN A 2 -13.38 -0.14 4.15
CA ASN A 2 -13.04 -0.94 5.34
C ASN A 2 -12.10 -2.06 4.90
N LEU A 3 -10.97 -2.23 5.59
CA LEU A 3 -9.97 -3.26 5.31
C LEU A 3 -9.79 -4.12 6.55
N LYS A 4 -9.96 -5.43 6.40
CA LYS A 4 -9.73 -6.42 7.46
C LYS A 4 -8.70 -7.42 6.99
N VAL A 5 -7.65 -7.61 7.78
CA VAL A 5 -6.60 -8.60 7.56
C VAL A 5 -6.54 -9.48 8.80
N ASP A 6 -6.66 -10.79 8.63
CA ASP A 6 -6.54 -11.75 9.72
C ASP A 6 -5.19 -12.47 9.63
N LEU A 7 -4.28 -12.19 10.57
CA LEU A 7 -2.96 -12.81 10.64
C LEU A 7 -3.00 -13.95 11.65
N ILE A 8 -3.34 -15.15 11.15
CA ILE A 8 -3.45 -16.39 11.93
C ILE A 8 -2.09 -16.81 12.52
N ARG A 9 -0.97 -16.37 11.90
CA ARG A 9 0.41 -16.63 12.36
C ARG A 9 1.17 -15.32 12.57
N LYS A 10 2.14 -15.36 13.50
CA LYS A 10 3.06 -14.22 13.72
C LYS A 10 3.93 -14.02 12.48
N VAL A 11 3.88 -12.83 11.91
CA VAL A 11 4.68 -12.43 10.75
C VAL A 11 5.88 -11.63 11.24
N TYR A 12 7.05 -12.29 11.32
CA TYR A 12 8.30 -11.66 11.80
C TYR A 12 9.03 -10.86 10.72
N LYS A 13 8.85 -11.26 9.46
CA LYS A 13 9.38 -10.60 8.28
C LYS A 13 8.34 -10.70 7.17
N PHE A 14 8.18 -9.63 6.41
CA PHE A 14 7.43 -9.65 5.16
C PHE A 14 7.95 -8.58 4.20
N SER A 15 7.78 -8.91 2.91
CA SER A 15 8.07 -8.06 1.78
C SER A 15 6.79 -7.66 1.08
N ILE A 16 6.81 -6.50 0.43
CA ILE A 16 5.74 -6.04 -0.45
C ILE A 16 6.19 -6.16 -1.91
N GLU A 17 5.32 -6.74 -2.73
CA GLU A 17 5.29 -6.54 -4.17
C GLU A 17 4.08 -5.66 -4.50
N TYR A 18 4.25 -4.66 -5.35
CA TYR A 18 3.13 -3.86 -5.85
C TYR A 18 3.22 -3.61 -7.35
N ASP A 19 2.04 -3.44 -7.95
CA ASP A 19 1.87 -2.93 -9.31
C ASP A 19 0.77 -1.86 -9.30
N LEU A 20 1.14 -0.65 -9.71
CA LEU A 20 0.24 0.45 -10.00
C LEU A 20 0.10 0.57 -11.52
N SER A 21 -1.13 0.41 -12.01
CA SER A 21 -1.47 0.41 -13.42
C SER A 21 -2.53 1.47 -13.74
N VAL A 22 -2.48 2.06 -14.92
CA VAL A 22 -3.52 2.94 -15.47
C VAL A 22 -4.22 2.30 -16.66
N LYS A 23 -5.52 2.52 -16.78
CA LYS A 23 -6.31 2.07 -17.92
C LYS A 23 -6.06 3.00 -19.11
N HIS A 24 -5.55 2.44 -20.19
CA HIS A 24 -5.43 3.09 -21.48
C HIS A 24 -6.23 2.28 -22.51
N GLN A 25 -7.27 2.89 -23.08
CA GLN A 25 -8.30 2.21 -23.87
C GLN A 25 -8.93 1.05 -23.07
N ASN A 26 -8.89 -0.19 -23.58
CA ASN A 26 -9.45 -1.38 -22.95
C ASN A 26 -8.43 -2.20 -22.15
N ARG A 27 -7.20 -1.70 -21.91
CA ARG A 27 -6.16 -2.44 -21.21
C ARG A 27 -5.52 -1.62 -20.09
N PHE A 28 -5.15 -2.28 -19.00
CA PHE A 28 -4.32 -1.69 -17.96
C PHE A 28 -2.85 -1.78 -18.36
N ARG A 29 -2.09 -0.70 -18.13
CA ARG A 29 -0.65 -0.61 -18.35
C ARG A 29 0.02 -0.25 -17.03
N SER A 30 1.05 -1.01 -16.65
CA SER A 30 1.85 -0.73 -15.46
C SER A 30 2.54 0.62 -15.60
N LEU A 31 2.37 1.49 -14.61
CA LEU A 31 3.06 2.77 -14.47
C LEU A 31 4.25 2.64 -13.54
N SER A 32 4.09 1.89 -12.46
CA SER A 32 5.10 1.69 -11.43
C SER A 32 4.87 0.35 -10.77
N ASN A 33 5.94 -0.42 -10.64
CA ASN A 33 5.94 -1.68 -9.92
C ASN A 33 7.25 -1.84 -9.18
N ALA A 34 7.22 -2.58 -8.08
CA ALA A 34 8.41 -3.03 -7.39
C ALA A 34 8.11 -4.34 -6.66
N LYS A 35 9.17 -5.08 -6.37
CA LYS A 35 9.14 -6.32 -5.59
C LYS A 35 10.22 -6.28 -4.53
N ASP A 36 10.14 -7.23 -3.60
CA ASP A 36 11.15 -7.43 -2.54
C ASP A 36 11.34 -6.19 -1.65
N LEU A 37 10.27 -5.41 -1.46
CA LEU A 37 10.29 -4.25 -0.56
C LEU A 37 10.18 -4.72 0.89
N GLU A 38 11.32 -4.83 1.58
CA GLU A 38 11.39 -5.24 2.99
C GLU A 38 10.75 -4.22 3.95
N VAL A 39 9.53 -4.51 4.40
CA VAL A 39 8.75 -3.58 5.24
C VAL A 39 9.21 -3.58 6.69
N CYS A 40 9.50 -4.76 7.25
CA CYS A 40 9.93 -4.85 8.65
C CYS A 40 11.23 -4.07 8.90
N THR A 41 12.18 -4.19 7.98
CA THR A 41 13.47 -3.46 8.05
C THR A 41 13.28 -1.95 7.83
N PHE A 42 12.29 -1.55 7.02
CA PHE A 42 11.88 -0.14 6.89
C PHE A 42 11.25 0.41 8.18
N LEU A 43 10.32 -0.33 8.79
CA LEU A 43 9.64 0.06 10.03
C LEU A 43 10.54 0.07 11.26
N ASN A 44 11.57 -0.78 11.30
CA ASN A 44 12.63 -0.75 12.31
C ASN A 44 13.53 0.49 12.20
N GLY A 45 13.35 1.33 11.17
CA GLY A 45 14.09 2.59 10.98
C GLY A 45 15.36 2.46 10.15
N THR A 46 15.91 1.24 9.99
CA THR A 46 17.18 0.98 9.31
C THR A 46 17.16 1.36 7.82
N LEU A 47 16.03 1.12 7.14
CA LEU A 47 15.86 1.47 5.72
C LEU A 47 14.98 2.71 5.48
N ARG A 48 14.48 3.36 6.54
CA ARG A 48 13.54 4.50 6.40
C ARG A 48 14.15 5.69 5.65
N LYS A 49 15.48 5.84 5.68
CA LYS A 49 16.22 6.89 4.97
C LYS A 49 16.55 6.57 3.50
N HIS A 50 16.54 5.30 3.12
CA HIS A 50 17.08 4.84 1.82
C HIS A 50 16.01 4.32 0.85
N ASN A 51 14.84 3.92 1.34
CA ASN A 51 13.77 3.40 0.49
C ASN A 51 12.70 4.48 0.18
N THR A 52 12.91 5.25 -0.88
CA THR A 52 12.03 6.35 -1.31
C THR A 52 10.62 5.86 -1.66
N ILE A 53 10.49 4.66 -2.24
CA ILE A 53 9.19 4.09 -2.63
C ILE A 53 8.37 3.75 -1.39
N LEU A 54 8.94 3.01 -0.43
CA LEU A 54 8.26 2.73 0.83
C LEU A 54 7.94 4.01 1.59
N LYS A 55 8.84 5.00 1.59
CA LYS A 55 8.57 6.31 2.20
C LYS A 55 7.36 7.00 1.57
N TRP A 56 7.27 7.01 0.24
CA TRP A 56 6.12 7.57 -0.46
C TRP A 56 4.83 6.80 -0.17
N MET A 57 4.84 5.46 -0.27
CA MET A 57 3.68 4.63 0.05
C MET A 57 3.19 4.90 1.48
N PHE A 58 4.07 4.83 2.48
CA PHE A 58 3.71 5.07 3.86
C PHE A 58 3.23 6.51 4.10
N SER A 59 3.78 7.52 3.42
CA SER A 59 3.28 8.90 3.55
C SER A 59 1.82 9.07 3.10
N ILE A 60 1.34 8.20 2.21
CA ILE A 60 -0.05 8.16 1.76
C ILE A 60 -0.91 7.38 2.75
N VAL A 61 -0.46 6.21 3.20
CA VAL A 61 -1.29 5.31 4.00
C VAL A 61 -1.26 5.63 5.50
N GLU A 62 -0.12 6.07 6.06
CA GLU A 62 0.08 6.38 7.50
C GLU A 62 -0.94 7.40 8.05
N PRO A 63 -1.31 8.49 7.33
CA PRO A 63 -2.36 9.39 7.79
C PRO A 63 -3.76 8.76 7.83
N MET A 64 -3.98 7.66 7.11
CA MET A 64 -5.28 6.99 6.98
C MET A 64 -5.42 5.79 7.94
N THR A 65 -4.37 5.44 8.68
CA THR A 65 -4.37 4.29 9.59
C THR A 65 -4.38 4.73 11.06
N PRO A 66 -4.91 3.88 11.96
CA PRO A 66 -4.83 4.13 13.39
C PRO A 66 -3.37 4.26 13.86
N LYS A 67 -3.14 5.10 14.88
CA LYS A 67 -1.82 5.19 15.52
C LYS A 67 -1.37 3.82 16.01
N GLY A 68 -0.11 3.48 15.77
CA GLY A 68 0.45 2.19 16.14
C GLY A 68 0.13 1.05 15.17
N PHE A 69 -0.63 1.29 14.11
CA PHE A 69 -0.86 0.29 13.05
C PHE A 69 0.46 -0.11 12.36
N PHE A 70 1.27 0.90 12.01
CA PHE A 70 2.60 0.68 11.47
C PHE A 70 3.59 0.63 12.63
N HIS A 71 3.99 -0.59 13.00
CA HIS A 71 4.92 -0.84 14.09
C HIS A 71 6.02 -1.82 13.65
N PRO A 72 7.19 -1.80 14.29
CA PRO A 72 8.20 -2.84 14.14
C PRO A 72 7.59 -4.25 14.20
N CYS A 73 7.99 -5.12 13.27
CA CYS A 73 7.58 -6.52 13.30
C CYS A 73 8.00 -7.20 14.62
N PRO A 74 7.26 -8.21 15.12
CA PRO A 74 6.27 -9.03 14.41
C PRO A 74 4.83 -8.51 14.44
N TYR A 75 4.07 -8.82 13.39
CA TYR A 75 2.61 -8.62 13.33
C TYR A 75 1.84 -9.89 13.70
N TYR A 76 0.69 -9.75 14.38
CA TYR A 76 -0.16 -10.87 14.77
C TYR A 76 -1.60 -10.46 15.05
N GLY A 77 -2.55 -11.36 14.78
CA GLY A 77 -3.96 -11.18 15.12
C GLY A 77 -4.77 -10.46 14.04
N ILE A 78 -5.96 -9.99 14.43
CA ILE A 78 -6.88 -9.33 13.53
C ILE A 78 -6.54 -7.84 13.45
N VAL A 79 -6.33 -7.39 12.22
CA VAL A 79 -6.02 -6.02 11.90
C VAL A 79 -7.19 -5.44 11.11
N GLU A 80 -7.98 -4.58 11.75
CA GLU A 80 -9.13 -3.91 11.15
C GLU A 80 -8.88 -2.41 10.99
N MET A 81 -9.05 -1.92 9.76
CA MET A 81 -9.10 -0.51 9.44
C MET A 81 -10.52 -0.18 8.96
N ASN A 82 -11.24 0.58 9.77
CA ASN A 82 -12.59 1.02 9.44
C ASN A 82 -12.57 2.50 9.02
N ASN A 83 -13.43 2.87 8.08
CA ASN A 83 -13.59 4.24 7.59
C ASN A 83 -12.30 4.85 7.01
N ILE A 84 -11.52 4.06 6.27
CA ILE A 84 -10.38 4.59 5.51
C ILE A 84 -10.93 5.59 4.49
N VAL A 85 -10.64 6.87 4.72
CA VAL A 85 -10.84 7.94 3.77
C VAL A 85 -9.47 8.28 3.19
N PRO A 86 -9.33 8.30 1.87
CA PRO A 86 -8.06 8.67 1.28
C PRO A 86 -7.69 10.12 1.60
N ALA A 87 -6.78 10.30 2.57
CA ALA A 87 -6.18 11.60 2.91
C ALA A 87 -5.09 11.97 1.89
N PHE A 88 -5.48 12.13 0.63
CA PHE A 88 -4.57 12.71 -0.35
C PHE A 88 -4.56 14.22 -0.16
N SER A 89 -3.37 14.81 0.02
CA SER A 89 -3.26 16.27 -0.08
C SER A 89 -3.64 16.70 -1.50
N SER A 90 -4.17 17.91 -1.66
CA SER A 90 -4.52 18.46 -2.98
C SER A 90 -3.33 18.43 -3.97
N ASN A 91 -2.10 18.50 -3.48
CA ASN A 91 -0.88 18.36 -4.29
C ASN A 91 -0.57 16.91 -4.69
N SER A 92 -0.95 15.93 -3.87
CA SER A 92 -0.78 14.50 -4.18
C SER A 92 -1.76 14.03 -5.26
N LEU A 93 -2.99 14.57 -5.27
CA LEU A 93 -4.00 14.27 -6.30
C LEU A 93 -3.63 14.86 -7.66
N LYS A 94 -2.96 16.02 -7.70
CA LYS A 94 -2.47 16.62 -8.95
C LYS A 94 -1.46 15.75 -9.71
N LEU A 95 -0.85 14.75 -9.06
CA LEU A 95 0.06 13.81 -9.71
C LEU A 95 -0.68 12.74 -10.53
N PHE A 96 -1.96 12.51 -10.24
CA PHE A 96 -2.78 11.54 -10.97
C PHE A 96 -3.52 12.26 -12.10
N LEU A 97 -3.21 11.87 -13.34
CA LEU A 97 -3.99 12.29 -14.50
C LEU A 97 -5.41 11.72 -14.42
N VAL A 98 -6.35 12.34 -15.14
CA VAL A 98 -7.70 11.77 -15.26
C VAL A 98 -7.62 10.38 -15.86
N GLY A 99 -8.23 9.40 -15.20
CA GLY A 99 -8.23 8.02 -15.67
C GLY A 99 -8.58 6.99 -14.59
N THR A 100 -8.73 5.74 -15.02
CA THR A 100 -8.96 4.61 -14.10
C THR A 100 -7.62 3.99 -13.73
N TYR A 101 -7.36 3.87 -12.44
CA TYR A 101 -6.16 3.26 -11.88
C TYR A 101 -6.50 1.96 -11.18
N LYS A 102 -5.56 1.02 -11.21
CA LYS A 102 -5.59 -0.22 -10.46
C LYS A 102 -4.30 -0.37 -9.69
N ILE A 103 -4.40 -0.70 -8.42
CA ILE A 103 -3.26 -1.09 -7.60
C ILE A 103 -3.47 -2.51 -7.11
N LYS A 104 -2.43 -3.32 -7.26
CA LYS A 104 -2.31 -4.64 -6.65
C LYS A 104 -1.13 -4.60 -5.71
N VAL A 105 -1.33 -4.99 -4.46
CA VAL A 105 -0.29 -5.14 -3.45
C VAL A 105 -0.33 -6.56 -2.93
N LYS A 106 0.82 -7.22 -2.87
CA LYS A 106 1.00 -8.58 -2.37
C LYS A 106 2.00 -8.54 -1.22
N LEU A 107 1.61 -9.13 -0.10
CA LEU A 107 2.46 -9.32 1.07
C LEU A 107 2.89 -10.78 1.10
N TYR A 108 4.18 -11.02 1.27
CA TYR A 108 4.76 -12.37 1.27
C TYR A 108 6.00 -12.44 2.15
N ASN A 109 6.44 -13.64 2.50
CA ASN A 109 7.72 -13.88 3.16
C ASN A 109 8.33 -15.21 2.69
N ALA A 110 9.37 -15.69 3.37
CA ALA A 110 10.05 -16.93 3.01
C ALA A 110 9.20 -18.19 3.26
N ASP A 111 8.26 -18.13 4.21
CA ASP A 111 7.45 -19.26 4.66
C ASP A 111 6.08 -19.32 3.95
N ASP A 112 5.60 -18.17 3.47
CA ASP A 112 4.30 -17.99 2.82
C ASP A 112 4.43 -17.01 1.65
N ASP A 113 4.22 -17.55 0.45
CA ASP A 113 4.34 -16.78 -0.78
C ASP A 113 3.23 -15.76 -0.96
N ASN A 114 2.14 -15.79 -0.18
CA ASN A 114 0.98 -14.90 -0.29
C ASN A 114 0.22 -14.77 1.04
N ILE A 115 0.84 -14.10 2.01
CA ILE A 115 0.23 -13.76 3.30
C ILE A 115 -1.07 -12.97 3.09
N ALA A 116 -1.05 -11.98 2.18
CA ALA A 116 -2.23 -11.18 1.84
C ALA A 116 -2.09 -10.54 0.47
N THR A 117 -3.20 -10.37 -0.23
CA THR A 117 -3.26 -9.59 -1.47
C THR A 117 -4.36 -8.54 -1.37
N ILE A 118 -3.99 -7.28 -1.58
CA ILE A 118 -4.90 -6.14 -1.68
C ILE A 118 -5.04 -5.76 -3.15
N ARG A 119 -6.27 -5.62 -3.63
CA ARG A 119 -6.57 -5.11 -4.97
C ARG A 119 -7.54 -3.94 -4.82
N ALA A 120 -7.15 -2.78 -5.32
CA ALA A 120 -8.02 -1.62 -5.39
C ALA A 120 -8.07 -1.09 -6.82
N THR A 121 -9.22 -0.59 -7.22
CA THR A 121 -9.43 0.12 -8.48
C THR A 121 -10.10 1.44 -8.12
N GLY A 122 -9.61 2.53 -8.70
CA GLY A 122 -10.12 3.87 -8.44
C GLY A 122 -10.12 4.70 -9.71
N GLU A 123 -10.92 5.76 -9.73
CA GLU A 123 -11.00 6.70 -10.83
C GLU A 123 -10.54 8.06 -10.34
N ALA A 124 -9.59 8.66 -11.05
CA ALA A 124 -9.21 10.05 -10.88
C ALA A 124 -10.01 10.87 -11.88
N ASN A 125 -10.80 11.82 -11.37
CA ASN A 125 -11.61 12.72 -12.17
C ASN A 125 -11.21 14.17 -11.87
N ASN A 126 -11.24 15.03 -12.88
CA ASN A 126 -11.13 16.47 -12.65
C ASN A 126 -12.42 16.94 -12.00
N ILE A 127 -12.34 17.32 -10.73
CA ILE A 127 -13.42 18.08 -10.08
C ILE A 127 -13.21 19.52 -10.54
N LYS A 128 -14.05 19.99 -11.48
CA LYS A 128 -14.17 21.42 -11.74
C LYS A 128 -15.01 21.99 -10.60
N ASP A 129 -14.42 22.90 -9.83
CA ASP A 129 -15.18 23.80 -8.94
C ASP A 129 -16.12 24.69 -9.76
#